data_AF-A0A0W1A1U8-F1
#
_entry.id   AF-A0A0W1A1U8-F1
#
_cell.length_a   1.000
_cell.length_b   1.000
_cell.length_c   1.000
_cell.angle_alpha   90.00
_cell.angle_beta   90.00
_cell.angle_gamma   90.00
#
_symmetry.space_group_name_H-M   'P 1'
#
loop_
_entity.id
_entity.type
_entity.pdbx_description
1 polymer ?
#
loop_
_entity_poly.entity_id
_entity_poly.type
_entity_poly.pdbx_seq_one_letter_code
_entity_poly.pdbx_strand_id
1 'polypeptide(L)'
;MHFFLNYGGPGGHWTSEDSRLTSQLDRSCRQTYGMPNRKVQYVVKGITVTVYTYGIHRALSLDLPKRASSESIDAFKKAKKVGEQICTTEYTFLGNNCVTAVANVLNTLDSRITPRDMVLPWNLDKNIKKYGKYYPEKTVAGDFIAKYTEIANREFFSFVRKRHWTEKTINSNQDIIDHAYGKTSGTGERTKSTLIELGWVKEDTNHVLRPTNKAPHEFKVGLEEFNLQHEKMLNLKRLYKTEAGFFSRNARDFFKDNPDYDTALNRIRQQAIKNPNGASSKVLQTIRNTTIRG
;
A
#
# COMPACT_ATOMS: atom_id res chain seq x y z
N MET A 1 17.52 -23.73 -5.06
CA MET A 1 18.88 -23.17 -4.82
C MET A 1 18.83 -22.35 -3.55
N HIS A 2 19.91 -22.32 -2.79
CA HIS A 2 19.99 -21.60 -1.52
C HIS A 2 21.20 -20.66 -1.57
N PHE A 3 21.06 -19.47 -0.99
CA PHE A 3 22.15 -18.54 -0.78
C PHE A 3 21.96 -17.83 0.56
N PHE A 4 22.98 -17.88 1.40
CA PHE A 4 23.02 -17.22 2.69
C PHE A 4 24.14 -16.19 2.71
N LEU A 5 23.85 -15.00 3.24
CA LEU A 5 24.76 -13.88 3.40
C LEU A 5 24.90 -13.55 4.89
N ASN A 6 26.14 -13.61 5.38
CA ASN A 6 26.57 -13.41 6.76
C ASN A 6 27.78 -12.46 6.86
N TYR A 7 27.77 -11.39 6.07
CA TYR A 7 28.92 -10.49 5.93
C TYR A 7 29.31 -9.82 7.26
N GLY A 8 30.57 -10.00 7.70
CA GLY A 8 31.04 -9.51 9.00
C GLY A 8 30.53 -10.28 10.22
N GLY A 9 29.81 -11.39 10.00
CA GLY A 9 29.33 -12.29 11.05
C GLY A 9 30.40 -13.28 11.53
N PRO A 10 30.17 -13.97 12.67
CA PRO A 10 31.06 -15.00 13.19
C PRO A 10 31.13 -16.21 12.26
N GLY A 11 32.18 -17.01 12.41
CA GLY A 11 32.37 -18.28 11.68
C GLY A 11 33.20 -18.19 10.40
N GLY A 12 33.74 -17.01 10.04
CA GLY A 12 34.69 -16.86 8.93
C GLY A 12 34.11 -17.04 7.52
N HIS A 13 32.82 -17.35 7.41
CA HIS A 13 32.12 -17.53 6.14
C HIS A 13 31.07 -16.44 5.97
N TRP A 14 31.32 -15.54 5.02
CA TRP A 14 30.42 -14.42 4.73
C TRP A 14 29.30 -14.78 3.75
N THR A 15 29.47 -15.87 3.00
CA THR A 15 28.41 -16.44 2.17
C THR A 15 28.41 -17.96 2.28
N SER A 16 27.25 -18.59 2.04
CA SER A 16 27.11 -20.05 1.99
C SER A 16 25.97 -20.45 1.07
N GLU A 17 26.13 -21.59 0.38
CA GLU A 17 25.03 -22.28 -0.32
C GLU A 17 24.62 -23.58 0.39
N ASP A 18 25.40 -24.01 1.39
CA ASP A 18 25.11 -25.19 2.21
C ASP A 18 24.19 -24.82 3.37
N SER A 19 23.00 -25.43 3.39
CA SER A 19 21.98 -25.22 4.42
C SER A 19 22.40 -25.70 5.81
N ARG A 20 23.28 -26.70 5.91
CA ARG A 20 23.85 -27.17 7.18
C ARG A 20 24.78 -26.11 7.76
N LEU A 21 25.68 -25.57 6.93
CA LEU A 21 26.57 -24.47 7.33
C LEU A 21 25.74 -23.22 7.71
N THR A 22 24.71 -22.88 6.94
CA THR A 22 23.78 -21.78 7.27
C THR A 22 23.15 -21.94 8.66
N SER A 23 22.76 -23.16 9.04
CA SER A 23 22.18 -23.43 10.36
C SER A 23 23.19 -23.26 11.51
N GLN A 24 24.46 -23.61 11.25
CA GLN A 24 25.55 -23.36 12.20
C GLN A 24 25.80 -21.86 12.34
N LEU A 25 25.86 -21.12 11.23
CA LEU A 25 26.05 -19.66 11.24
C LEU A 25 24.90 -18.91 11.92
N ASP A 26 23.63 -19.31 11.72
CA ASP A 26 22.47 -18.76 12.47
C ASP A 26 22.69 -18.91 13.98
N ARG A 27 23.11 -20.10 14.43
CA ARG A 27 23.39 -20.36 15.85
C ARG A 27 24.55 -19.50 16.38
N SER A 28 25.66 -19.43 15.65
CA SER A 28 26.82 -18.61 16.03
C SER A 28 26.45 -17.14 16.13
N CYS A 29 25.69 -16.60 15.18
CA CYS A 29 25.25 -15.20 15.22
C CYS A 29 24.41 -14.89 16.47
N ARG A 30 23.47 -15.76 16.83
CA ARG A 30 22.64 -15.57 18.04
C ARG A 30 23.46 -15.57 19.32
N GLN A 31 24.47 -16.43 19.40
CA GLN A 31 25.36 -16.53 20.56
C GLN A 31 26.28 -15.31 20.66
N THR A 32 26.83 -14.84 19.53
CA THR A 32 27.76 -13.72 19.50
C THR A 32 27.09 -12.36 19.72
N TYR A 33 25.96 -12.10 19.07
CA TYR A 33 25.33 -10.76 19.07
C TYR A 33 24.15 -10.62 20.03
N GLY A 34 23.66 -11.73 20.61
CA GLY A 34 22.57 -11.70 21.58
C GLY A 34 21.22 -11.26 20.99
N MET A 35 20.40 -10.63 21.82
CA MET A 35 19.04 -10.19 21.47
C MET A 35 19.03 -8.76 20.88
N PRO A 36 18.03 -8.39 20.06
CA PRO A 36 16.89 -9.21 19.64
C PRO A 36 17.25 -10.22 18.54
N ASN A 37 16.62 -11.39 18.62
CA ASN A 37 16.63 -12.40 17.58
C ASN A 37 15.30 -12.41 16.85
N ARG A 38 15.26 -11.92 15.60
CA ARG A 38 14.04 -11.83 14.80
C ARG A 38 14.27 -12.36 13.39
N LYS A 39 13.21 -12.84 12.76
CA LYS A 39 13.19 -13.23 11.35
C LYS A 39 12.03 -12.55 10.67
N VAL A 40 12.27 -11.97 9.50
CA VAL A 40 11.20 -11.48 8.61
C VAL A 40 11.32 -12.24 7.31
N GLN A 41 10.24 -12.91 6.92
CA GLN A 41 10.17 -13.73 5.72
C GLN A 41 9.07 -13.23 4.79
N TYR A 42 9.36 -13.18 3.49
CA TYR A 42 8.42 -12.81 2.43
C TYR A 42 8.92 -13.34 1.09
N VAL A 43 8.08 -13.28 0.05
CA VAL A 43 8.43 -13.74 -1.30
C VAL A 43 8.58 -12.54 -2.23
N VAL A 44 9.65 -12.50 -3.02
CA VAL A 44 9.91 -11.48 -4.05
C VAL A 44 10.32 -12.15 -5.34
N LYS A 45 9.62 -11.88 -6.44
CA LYS A 45 9.91 -12.49 -7.75
C LYS A 45 10.06 -14.02 -7.66
N GLY A 46 9.21 -14.68 -6.86
CA GLY A 46 9.25 -16.14 -6.65
C GLY A 46 10.44 -16.66 -5.82
N ILE A 47 11.22 -15.76 -5.20
CA ILE A 47 12.32 -16.08 -4.29
C ILE A 47 11.83 -15.86 -2.86
N THR A 48 11.98 -16.87 -2.00
CA THR A 48 11.74 -16.69 -0.57
C THR A 48 12.92 -15.96 0.03
N VAL A 49 12.65 -14.80 0.60
CA VAL A 49 13.62 -13.91 1.24
C VAL A 49 13.42 -14.00 2.74
N THR A 50 14.46 -14.37 3.48
CA THR A 50 14.43 -14.37 4.95
C THR A 50 15.54 -13.46 5.46
N VAL A 51 15.18 -12.37 6.13
CA VAL A 51 16.14 -11.49 6.81
C VAL A 51 16.19 -11.83 8.28
N TYR A 52 17.40 -12.00 8.79
CA TYR A 52 17.69 -12.34 10.17
C TYR A 52 18.27 -11.14 10.89
N THR A 53 17.73 -10.87 12.08
CA THR A 53 18.20 -9.84 13.01
C THR A 53 18.82 -10.55 14.21
N TYR A 54 20.11 -10.26 14.48
CA TYR A 54 20.83 -10.71 15.66
C TYR A 54 21.47 -9.50 16.34
N GLY A 55 20.80 -8.88 17.31
CA GLY A 55 21.32 -7.64 17.91
C GLY A 55 21.55 -6.55 16.84
N ILE A 56 22.81 -6.16 16.65
CA ILE A 56 23.26 -5.22 15.62
C ILE A 56 23.53 -5.85 14.25
N HIS A 57 23.69 -7.17 14.17
CA HIS A 57 24.06 -7.89 12.95
C HIS A 57 22.85 -8.24 12.09
N ARG A 58 23.02 -8.24 10.77
CA ARG A 58 21.98 -8.59 9.80
C ARG A 58 22.51 -9.65 8.84
N ALA A 59 21.72 -10.70 8.66
CA ALA A 59 22.00 -11.75 7.69
C ALA A 59 20.78 -11.98 6.79
N LEU A 60 20.98 -12.62 5.65
CA LEU A 60 19.96 -12.82 4.64
C LEU A 60 20.03 -14.24 4.07
N SER A 61 18.89 -14.92 3.96
CA SER A 61 18.72 -16.14 3.17
C SER A 61 17.86 -15.84 1.96
N LEU A 62 18.29 -16.34 0.81
CA LEU A 62 17.51 -16.42 -0.41
C LEU A 62 17.31 -17.89 -0.76
N ASP A 63 16.05 -18.29 -0.90
CA ASP A 63 15.66 -19.65 -1.25
C ASP A 63 14.85 -19.64 -2.54
N LEU A 64 15.41 -20.24 -3.59
CA LEU A 64 14.75 -20.39 -4.88
C LEU A 64 14.14 -21.81 -5.01
N PRO A 65 12.83 -21.94 -5.28
CA PRO A 65 12.18 -23.24 -5.43
C PRO A 65 12.72 -24.03 -6.63
N LYS A 66 12.57 -25.36 -6.60
CA LYS A 66 13.08 -26.25 -7.68
C LYS A 66 12.47 -25.95 -9.06
N ARG A 67 11.23 -25.46 -9.10
CA ARG A 67 10.50 -25.12 -10.33
C ARG A 67 10.33 -23.61 -10.46
N ALA A 68 11.43 -22.87 -10.41
CA ALA A 68 11.42 -21.42 -10.60
C ALA A 68 11.37 -21.02 -12.08
N SER A 69 10.79 -19.85 -12.38
CA SER A 69 10.84 -19.27 -13.73
C SER A 69 12.25 -18.79 -14.07
N SER A 70 12.53 -18.60 -15.36
CA SER A 70 13.77 -17.98 -15.83
C SER A 70 14.01 -16.61 -15.18
N GLU A 71 12.98 -15.78 -15.11
CA GLU A 71 13.05 -14.46 -14.46
C GLU A 71 13.46 -14.56 -12.99
N SER A 72 12.89 -15.50 -12.23
CA SER A 72 13.25 -15.73 -10.83
C SER A 72 14.68 -16.23 -10.68
N ILE A 73 15.13 -17.11 -11.58
CA ILE A 73 16.51 -17.61 -11.61
C ILE A 73 17.50 -16.47 -11.87
N ASP A 74 17.22 -15.60 -12.84
CA ASP A 74 18.07 -14.47 -13.19
C ASP A 74 18.13 -13.43 -12.06
N ALA A 75 16.99 -13.13 -11.44
CA ALA A 75 16.91 -12.26 -10.27
C ALA A 75 17.73 -12.83 -9.09
N PHE A 76 17.62 -14.14 -8.83
CA PHE A 76 18.38 -14.83 -7.78
C PHE A 76 19.88 -14.76 -8.05
N LYS A 77 20.33 -15.11 -9.26
CA LYS A 77 21.75 -15.08 -9.64
C LYS A 77 22.34 -13.68 -9.52
N LYS A 78 21.59 -12.65 -9.95
CA LYS A 78 22.02 -11.26 -9.84
C LYS A 78 22.16 -10.81 -8.38
N ALA A 79 21.19 -11.14 -7.54
CA ALA A 79 21.20 -10.81 -6.12
C ALA A 79 22.35 -11.51 -5.37
N LYS A 80 22.56 -12.81 -5.65
CA LYS A 80 23.70 -13.59 -5.15
C LYS A 80 25.03 -12.93 -5.52
N LYS A 81 25.24 -12.62 -6.80
CA LYS A 81 26.48 -11.98 -7.29
C LYS A 81 26.78 -10.67 -6.56
N VAL A 82 25.77 -9.84 -6.31
CA VAL A 82 25.94 -8.59 -5.55
C VAL A 82 26.37 -8.86 -4.10
N GLY A 83 25.76 -9.86 -3.44
CA GLY A 83 26.15 -10.26 -2.08
C GLY A 83 27.60 -10.75 -2.03
N GLU A 84 27.99 -11.62 -2.96
CA GLU A 84 29.37 -12.12 -3.08
C GLU A 84 30.37 -10.99 -3.32
N GLN A 85 30.05 -10.04 -4.22
CA GLN A 85 30.91 -8.90 -4.53
C GLN A 85 31.14 -8.01 -3.31
N ILE A 86 30.10 -7.71 -2.52
CA ILE A 86 30.24 -6.92 -1.30
C ILE A 86 31.09 -7.64 -0.25
N CYS A 87 31.02 -8.98 -0.22
CA CYS A 87 31.89 -9.79 0.62
C CYS A 87 33.35 -9.80 0.16
N THR A 88 33.72 -9.16 -0.95
CA THR A 88 35.14 -8.98 -1.32
C THR A 88 35.75 -7.66 -0.85
N THR A 89 34.91 -6.72 -0.40
CA THR A 89 35.35 -5.40 0.05
C THR A 89 35.59 -5.38 1.58
N GLU A 90 36.44 -4.47 2.04
CA GLU A 90 36.82 -4.36 3.46
C GLU A 90 35.63 -3.93 4.33
N TYR A 91 35.44 -4.59 5.48
CA TYR A 91 34.33 -4.29 6.37
C TYR A 91 34.56 -2.98 7.13
N THR A 92 33.59 -2.06 7.07
CA THR A 92 33.63 -0.79 7.80
C THR A 92 32.31 -0.52 8.52
N PHE A 93 32.38 -0.04 9.77
CA PHE A 93 31.19 0.14 10.60
C PHE A 93 30.14 1.10 9.98
N LEU A 94 30.58 2.17 9.30
CA LEU A 94 29.72 3.22 8.75
C LEU A 94 29.61 3.21 7.21
N GLY A 95 29.91 2.10 6.54
CA GLY A 95 29.83 2.05 5.09
C GLY A 95 29.57 0.65 4.59
N ASN A 96 30.61 -0.17 4.57
CA ASN A 96 30.55 -1.52 4.04
C ASN A 96 30.38 -2.51 5.20
N ASN A 97 29.15 -2.70 5.66
CA ASN A 97 28.83 -3.57 6.79
C ASN A 97 27.74 -4.59 6.44
N CYS A 98 27.35 -5.40 7.42
CA CYS A 98 26.28 -6.40 7.29
C CYS A 98 24.94 -5.80 6.82
N VAL A 99 24.60 -4.59 7.28
CA VAL A 99 23.36 -3.88 6.91
C VAL A 99 23.40 -3.48 5.45
N THR A 100 24.50 -2.86 5.01
CA THR A 100 24.69 -2.43 3.62
C THR A 100 24.71 -3.61 2.67
N ALA A 101 25.35 -4.72 3.05
CA ALA A 101 25.36 -5.94 2.26
C ALA A 101 23.94 -6.49 2.05
N VAL A 102 23.16 -6.65 3.13
CA VAL A 102 21.76 -7.07 3.04
C VAL A 102 20.94 -6.07 2.21
N ALA A 103 21.12 -4.77 2.43
CA ALA A 103 20.39 -3.72 1.72
C ALA A 103 20.63 -3.76 0.20
N ASN A 104 21.87 -3.97 -0.24
CA ASN A 104 22.20 -4.05 -1.67
C ASN A 104 21.60 -5.29 -2.34
N VAL A 105 21.63 -6.45 -1.67
CA VAL A 105 21.01 -7.66 -2.21
C VAL A 105 19.50 -7.49 -2.32
N LEU A 106 18.85 -6.96 -1.29
CA LEU A 106 17.41 -6.67 -1.31
C LEU A 106 17.04 -5.64 -2.38
N ASN A 107 17.78 -4.53 -2.49
CA ASN A 107 17.57 -3.52 -3.54
C ASN A 107 17.69 -4.12 -4.95
N THR A 108 18.59 -5.08 -5.13
CA THR A 108 18.79 -5.78 -6.42
C THR A 108 17.59 -6.65 -6.79
N LEU A 109 16.96 -7.30 -5.81
CA LEU A 109 15.72 -8.04 -6.02
C LEU A 109 14.57 -7.10 -6.35
N ASP A 110 14.41 -6.05 -5.54
CA ASP A 110 13.39 -5.02 -5.72
C ASP A 110 13.83 -3.72 -5.02
N SER A 111 14.02 -2.66 -5.80
CA SER A 111 14.49 -1.36 -5.31
C SER A 111 13.52 -0.69 -4.33
N ARG A 112 12.27 -1.17 -4.26
CA ARG A 112 11.26 -0.70 -3.30
C ARG A 112 11.48 -1.22 -1.88
N ILE A 113 12.26 -2.30 -1.70
CA ILE A 113 12.53 -2.85 -0.37
C ILE A 113 13.38 -1.86 0.44
N THR A 114 14.45 -1.35 -0.17
CA THR A 114 15.49 -0.58 0.53
C THR A 114 16.41 0.16 -0.43
N PRO A 115 16.96 1.34 -0.07
CA PRO A 115 18.09 1.94 -0.79
C PRO A 115 19.39 1.15 -0.61
N ARG A 116 20.40 1.39 -1.46
CA ARG A 116 21.66 0.64 -1.49
C ARG A 116 22.68 1.08 -0.44
N ASP A 117 22.67 2.36 -0.09
CA ASP A 117 23.62 3.02 0.81
C ASP A 117 23.21 2.90 2.29
N MET A 118 22.31 1.99 2.62
CA MET A 118 21.78 1.91 3.97
C MET A 118 22.71 1.18 4.93
N VAL A 119 23.21 1.93 5.91
CA VAL A 119 24.16 1.46 6.91
C VAL A 119 23.53 1.19 8.29
N LEU A 120 22.35 1.75 8.57
CA LEU A 120 21.73 1.73 9.90
C LEU A 120 20.74 0.55 10.08
N PRO A 121 20.93 -0.32 11.09
CA PRO A 121 20.11 -1.52 11.25
C PRO A 121 18.61 -1.25 11.43
N TRP A 122 18.23 -0.22 12.19
CA TRP A 122 16.82 0.11 12.46
C TRP A 122 16.08 0.62 11.23
N ASN A 123 16.77 1.34 10.34
CA ASN A 123 16.18 1.78 9.07
C ASN A 123 15.93 0.58 8.16
N LEU A 124 16.86 -0.38 8.11
CA LEU A 124 16.69 -1.63 7.37
C LEU A 124 15.50 -2.44 7.90
N ASP A 125 15.42 -2.64 9.21
CA ASP A 125 14.33 -3.39 9.83
C ASP A 125 12.96 -2.76 9.56
N LYS A 126 12.87 -1.42 9.66
CA LYS A 126 11.64 -0.68 9.36
C LYS A 126 11.21 -0.87 7.90
N ASN A 127 12.16 -0.77 6.97
CA ASN A 127 11.92 -0.93 5.54
C ASN A 127 11.49 -2.35 5.19
N ILE A 128 12.18 -3.37 5.72
CA ILE A 128 11.82 -4.78 5.51
C ILE A 128 10.45 -5.09 6.11
N LYS A 129 10.16 -4.64 7.33
CA LYS A 129 8.85 -4.87 7.96
C LYS A 129 7.74 -4.21 7.16
N LYS A 130 7.98 -3.00 6.62
CA LYS A 130 7.06 -2.31 5.73
C LYS A 130 6.85 -3.13 4.45
N TYR A 131 7.92 -3.58 3.81
CA TYR A 131 7.83 -4.38 2.59
C TYR A 131 7.09 -5.70 2.83
N GLY A 132 7.51 -6.48 3.83
CA GLY A 132 6.87 -7.74 4.21
C GLY A 132 5.43 -7.60 4.73
N LYS A 133 4.97 -6.39 5.08
CA LYS A 133 3.54 -6.17 5.40
C LYS A 133 2.70 -5.88 4.16
N TYR A 134 3.29 -5.22 3.16
CA TYR A 134 2.54 -4.65 2.05
C TYR A 134 2.81 -5.30 0.69
N TYR A 135 3.78 -6.21 0.57
CA TYR A 135 4.22 -6.79 -0.70
C TYR A 135 4.38 -8.34 -0.76
N PRO A 136 4.11 -9.19 0.27
CA PRO A 136 4.42 -10.63 0.15
C PRO A 136 3.58 -11.43 -0.84
N GLU A 137 2.40 -10.95 -1.23
CA GLU A 137 1.48 -11.63 -2.13
C GLU A 137 0.84 -10.59 -3.05
N LYS A 138 0.42 -10.98 -4.27
CA LYS A 138 -0.42 -10.17 -5.17
C LYS A 138 -1.81 -9.95 -4.55
N THR A 139 -1.84 -9.25 -3.43
CA THR A 139 -3.07 -8.76 -2.83
C THR A 139 -3.40 -7.42 -3.48
N VAL A 140 -4.69 -7.13 -3.54
CA VAL A 140 -5.19 -5.82 -3.99
C VAL A 140 -4.50 -4.69 -3.20
N ALA A 141 -4.39 -4.83 -1.88
CA ALA A 141 -3.72 -3.83 -1.05
C ALA A 141 -2.23 -3.65 -1.43
N GLY A 142 -1.53 -4.73 -1.76
CA GLY A 142 -0.12 -4.67 -2.10
C GLY A 142 0.18 -4.03 -3.44
N ASP A 143 -0.56 -4.40 -4.49
CA ASP A 143 -0.45 -3.77 -5.81
C ASP A 143 -0.81 -2.28 -5.74
N PHE A 144 -1.82 -1.94 -4.93
CA PHE A 144 -2.18 -0.56 -4.65
C PHE A 144 -1.07 0.22 -3.94
N ILE A 145 -0.54 -0.28 -2.82
CA ILE A 145 0.51 0.41 -2.06
C ILE A 145 1.80 0.53 -2.87
N ALA A 146 2.11 -0.48 -3.67
CA ALA A 146 3.22 -0.46 -4.62
C ALA A 146 3.13 0.74 -5.56
N LYS A 147 2.02 0.85 -6.30
CA LYS A 147 1.83 1.94 -7.25
C LYS A 147 1.69 3.29 -6.54
N TYR A 148 0.99 3.35 -5.41
CA TYR A 148 0.84 4.58 -4.64
C TYR A 148 2.19 5.14 -4.18
N THR A 149 3.09 4.26 -3.72
CA THR A 149 4.44 4.64 -3.28
C THR A 149 5.30 5.08 -4.47
N GLU A 150 5.18 4.40 -5.61
CA GLU A 150 5.86 4.80 -6.85
C GLU A 150 5.46 6.21 -7.29
N ILE A 151 4.15 6.51 -7.36
CA ILE A 151 3.63 7.84 -7.72
C ILE A 151 4.10 8.89 -6.70
N ALA A 152 3.98 8.58 -5.40
CA ALA A 152 4.41 9.50 -4.34
C ALA A 152 5.90 9.85 -4.44
N ASN A 153 6.75 8.92 -4.89
CA ASN A 153 8.19 9.18 -5.06
C ASN A 153 8.52 9.98 -6.35
N ARG A 154 7.63 9.98 -7.37
CA ARG A 154 7.79 10.81 -8.58
C ARG A 154 7.40 12.27 -8.34
N GLU A 155 6.51 12.53 -7.40
CA GLU A 155 6.08 13.90 -7.05
C GLU A 155 7.23 14.65 -6.36
N PHE A 156 7.88 15.58 -7.08
CA PHE A 156 9.05 16.39 -6.66
C PHE A 156 8.83 17.16 -5.33
N PHE A 157 7.57 17.41 -4.95
CA PHE A 157 7.17 18.10 -3.71
C PHE A 157 6.69 17.16 -2.59
N SER A 158 6.94 15.85 -2.68
CA SER A 158 6.45 14.87 -1.70
C SER A 158 7.23 14.83 -0.38
N PHE A 159 8.33 15.57 -0.25
CA PHE A 159 9.12 15.65 0.99
C PHE A 159 8.33 16.25 2.17
N VAL A 160 7.34 17.11 1.90
CA VAL A 160 6.55 17.80 2.94
C VAL A 160 5.10 17.27 3.03
N ARG A 161 4.61 16.58 2.00
CA ARG A 161 3.22 16.09 1.97
C ARG A 161 3.08 14.74 2.67
N LYS A 162 2.24 14.67 3.71
CA LYS A 162 1.91 13.44 4.43
C LYS A 162 1.53 12.31 3.46
N ARG A 163 2.17 11.17 3.62
CA ARG A 163 1.98 9.99 2.79
C ARG A 163 0.96 9.06 3.47
N HIS A 164 -0.34 9.34 3.28
CA HIS A 164 -1.45 8.66 3.99
C HIS A 164 -1.28 7.13 4.10
N TRP A 165 -1.17 6.44 2.96
CA TRP A 165 -1.04 4.98 2.90
C TRP A 165 0.33 4.42 3.27
N THR A 166 1.32 5.27 3.57
CA THR A 166 2.60 4.77 4.09
C THR A 166 2.59 4.55 5.60
N GLU A 167 1.64 5.17 6.31
CA GLU A 167 1.47 5.09 7.76
C GLU A 167 0.20 4.34 8.16
N LYS A 168 -0.86 4.38 7.34
CA LYS A 168 -2.09 3.61 7.59
C LYS A 168 -2.02 2.18 7.06
N THR A 169 -2.61 1.27 7.84
CA THR A 169 -2.95 -0.09 7.39
C THR A 169 -4.18 -0.04 6.50
N ILE A 170 -4.16 -0.76 5.37
CA ILE A 170 -5.34 -1.07 4.57
C ILE A 170 -5.93 -2.35 5.16
N ASN A 171 -7.11 -2.25 5.78
CA ASN A 171 -7.82 -3.39 6.35
C ASN A 171 -8.76 -4.03 5.33
N SER A 172 -9.27 -3.25 4.37
CA SER A 172 -10.17 -3.71 3.32
C SER A 172 -10.05 -2.90 2.03
N ASN A 173 -10.62 -3.42 0.94
CA ASN A 173 -10.76 -2.68 -0.31
C ASN A 173 -11.61 -1.40 -0.13
N GLN A 174 -12.53 -1.40 0.84
CA GLN A 174 -13.37 -0.25 1.16
C GLN A 174 -12.55 0.95 1.64
N ASP A 175 -11.45 0.71 2.37
CA ASP A 175 -10.57 1.80 2.83
C ASP A 175 -9.98 2.58 1.64
N ILE A 176 -9.61 1.87 0.57
CA ILE A 176 -9.08 2.46 -0.67
C ILE A 176 -10.17 3.29 -1.36
N ILE A 177 -11.38 2.73 -1.48
CA ILE A 177 -12.53 3.39 -2.12
C ILE A 177 -12.90 4.66 -1.35
N ASP A 178 -13.10 4.57 -0.04
CA ASP A 178 -13.49 5.70 0.80
C ASP A 178 -12.46 6.82 0.76
N HIS A 179 -11.17 6.49 0.79
CA HIS A 179 -10.12 7.50 0.65
C HIS A 179 -10.08 8.09 -0.76
N ALA A 180 -10.31 7.31 -1.82
CA ALA A 180 -10.39 7.84 -3.19
C ALA A 180 -11.47 8.91 -3.33
N TYR A 181 -12.58 8.78 -2.58
CA TYR A 181 -13.67 9.76 -2.52
C TYR A 181 -13.52 10.78 -1.37
N GLY A 182 -12.37 10.83 -0.69
CA GLY A 182 -12.06 11.83 0.33
C GLY A 182 -12.86 11.69 1.64
N LYS A 183 -13.42 10.51 1.95
CA LYS A 183 -14.18 10.28 3.19
C LYS A 183 -13.32 10.16 4.45
N THR A 184 -12.07 9.70 4.32
CA THR A 184 -11.23 9.34 5.48
C THR A 184 -10.17 10.39 5.83
N SER A 185 -9.61 11.11 4.86
CA SER A 185 -8.83 12.35 5.03
C SER A 185 -8.31 12.87 3.69
N GLY A 186 -8.10 14.19 3.57
CA GLY A 186 -7.53 14.79 2.36
C GLY A 186 -8.46 14.68 1.15
N THR A 187 -7.95 15.01 -0.04
CA THR A 187 -8.77 15.06 -1.26
C THR A 187 -8.96 13.70 -1.94
N GLY A 188 -8.21 12.67 -1.54
CA GLY A 188 -8.22 11.36 -2.20
C GLY A 188 -7.50 11.32 -3.55
N GLU A 189 -7.07 12.46 -4.10
CA GLU A 189 -6.57 12.57 -5.47
C GLU A 189 -5.42 11.60 -5.80
N ARG A 190 -4.42 11.47 -4.92
CA ARG A 190 -3.33 10.51 -5.17
C ARG A 190 -3.82 9.06 -5.21
N THR A 191 -4.83 8.72 -4.40
CA THR A 191 -5.47 7.39 -4.46
C THR A 191 -6.20 7.20 -5.78
N LYS A 192 -6.94 8.22 -6.26
CA LYS A 192 -7.56 8.18 -7.59
C LYS A 192 -6.52 7.99 -8.70
N SER A 193 -5.46 8.80 -8.73
CA SER A 193 -4.38 8.66 -9.71
C SER A 193 -3.74 7.28 -9.68
N THR A 194 -3.54 6.72 -8.48
CA THR A 194 -3.01 5.36 -8.32
C THR A 194 -3.92 4.31 -8.94
N LEU A 195 -5.23 4.38 -8.68
CA LEU A 195 -6.20 3.45 -9.24
C LEU A 195 -6.31 3.56 -10.77
N ILE A 196 -6.16 4.77 -11.31
CA ILE A 196 -6.15 5.04 -12.76
C ILE A 196 -4.86 4.50 -13.41
N GLU A 197 -3.69 4.74 -12.81
CA GLU A 197 -2.40 4.23 -13.33
C GLU A 197 -2.27 2.70 -13.22
N LEU A 198 -2.91 2.08 -12.22
CA LEU A 198 -3.10 0.63 -12.17
C LEU A 198 -4.02 0.12 -13.29
N GLY A 199 -4.77 1.01 -13.93
CA GLY A 199 -5.80 0.68 -14.89
C GLY A 199 -7.02 0.03 -14.26
N TRP A 200 -7.16 0.07 -12.93
CA TRP A 200 -8.29 -0.54 -12.22
C TRP A 200 -9.57 0.26 -12.39
N VAL A 201 -9.46 1.57 -12.54
CA VAL A 201 -10.62 2.45 -12.75
C VAL A 201 -10.42 3.40 -13.92
N LYS A 202 -11.52 3.94 -14.43
CA LYS A 202 -11.59 5.12 -15.28
C LYS A 202 -12.56 6.11 -14.64
N GLU A 203 -12.25 7.40 -14.70
CA GLU A 203 -13.18 8.43 -14.27
C GLU A 203 -14.17 8.74 -15.39
N ASP A 204 -15.47 8.78 -15.08
CA ASP A 204 -16.50 9.19 -16.02
C ASP A 204 -16.71 10.72 -16.04
N THR A 205 -17.62 11.20 -16.88
CA THR A 205 -17.93 12.63 -17.02
C THR A 205 -18.52 13.27 -15.76
N ASN A 206 -18.97 12.48 -14.80
CA ASN A 206 -19.53 12.94 -13.52
C ASN A 206 -18.50 12.81 -12.37
N HIS A 207 -17.23 12.57 -12.68
CA HIS A 207 -16.17 12.34 -11.70
C HIS A 207 -16.38 11.08 -10.83
N VAL A 208 -17.13 10.09 -11.35
CA VAL A 208 -17.33 8.79 -10.69
C VAL A 208 -16.30 7.80 -11.22
N LEU A 209 -15.62 7.11 -10.31
CA LEU A 209 -14.64 6.08 -10.67
C LEU A 209 -15.35 4.79 -11.06
N ARG A 210 -15.26 4.39 -12.34
CA ARG A 210 -15.80 3.14 -12.88
C ARG A 210 -14.74 2.06 -12.94
N PRO A 211 -14.99 0.85 -12.41
CA PRO A 211 -14.03 -0.24 -12.53
C PRO A 211 -13.84 -0.66 -13.98
N THR A 212 -12.63 -1.09 -14.31
CA THR A 212 -12.32 -1.71 -15.62
C THR A 212 -12.22 -3.23 -15.49
N ASN A 213 -12.05 -3.91 -16.61
CA ASN A 213 -11.78 -5.36 -16.63
C ASN A 213 -10.42 -5.75 -16.01
N LYS A 214 -9.53 -4.80 -15.74
CA LYS A 214 -8.25 -5.04 -15.06
C LYS A 214 -8.35 -4.93 -13.54
N ALA A 215 -9.47 -4.46 -13.01
CA ALA A 215 -9.68 -4.36 -11.57
C ALA A 215 -9.77 -5.75 -10.92
N PRO A 216 -9.18 -5.96 -9.74
CA PRO A 216 -9.43 -7.15 -8.94
C PRO A 216 -10.93 -7.31 -8.65
N HIS A 217 -11.43 -8.55 -8.71
CA HIS A 217 -12.87 -8.83 -8.63
C HIS A 217 -13.52 -8.25 -7.36
N GLU A 218 -12.94 -8.50 -6.18
CA GLU A 218 -13.47 -7.99 -4.91
C GLU A 218 -13.47 -6.46 -4.83
N PHE A 219 -12.44 -5.81 -5.40
CA PHE A 219 -12.39 -4.35 -5.47
C PHE A 219 -13.48 -3.81 -6.41
N LYS A 220 -13.69 -4.48 -7.56
CA LYS A 220 -14.73 -4.11 -8.53
C LYS A 220 -16.12 -4.17 -7.89
N VAL A 221 -16.46 -5.28 -7.22
CA VAL A 221 -17.75 -5.46 -6.53
C VAL A 221 -17.96 -4.35 -5.50
N GLY A 222 -16.98 -4.12 -4.61
CA GLY A 222 -17.09 -3.07 -3.60
C GLY A 222 -17.22 -1.66 -4.18
N LEU A 223 -16.53 -1.36 -5.30
CA LEU A 223 -16.63 -0.07 -5.96
C LEU A 223 -18.00 0.13 -6.64
N GLU A 224 -18.57 -0.93 -7.24
CA GLU A 224 -19.91 -0.88 -7.85
C GLU A 224 -20.99 -0.64 -6.78
N GLU A 225 -20.93 -1.37 -5.66
CA GLU A 225 -21.83 -1.16 -4.51
C GLU A 225 -21.72 0.26 -3.95
N PHE A 226 -20.50 0.76 -3.77
CA PHE A 226 -20.27 2.13 -3.33
C PHE A 226 -20.86 3.14 -4.32
N ASN A 227 -20.60 2.97 -5.62
CA ASN A 227 -21.04 3.89 -6.66
C ASN A 227 -22.57 3.97 -6.74
N LEU A 228 -23.29 2.86 -6.54
CA LEU A 228 -24.75 2.87 -6.48
C LEU A 228 -25.28 3.82 -5.39
N GLN A 229 -24.65 3.83 -4.22
CA GLN A 229 -25.02 4.74 -3.14
C GLN A 229 -24.53 6.17 -3.37
N HIS A 230 -23.33 6.31 -3.93
CA HIS A 230 -22.74 7.61 -4.24
C HIS A 230 -23.56 8.37 -5.29
N GLU A 231 -24.03 7.69 -6.33
CA GLU A 231 -24.88 8.26 -7.37
C GLU A 231 -26.23 8.70 -6.84
N LYS A 232 -26.86 7.92 -5.96
CA LYS A 232 -28.08 8.33 -5.24
C LYS A 232 -27.84 9.62 -4.48
N MET A 233 -26.70 9.73 -3.77
CA MET A 233 -26.32 10.95 -3.05
C MET A 233 -26.08 12.14 -3.99
N LEU A 234 -25.37 11.94 -5.12
CA LEU A 234 -25.14 12.99 -6.12
C LEU A 234 -26.45 13.48 -6.75
N ASN A 235 -27.37 12.57 -7.06
CA ASN A 235 -28.70 12.89 -7.56
C ASN A 235 -29.51 13.68 -6.54
N LEU A 236 -29.50 13.27 -5.27
CA LEU A 236 -30.14 14.00 -4.17
C LEU A 236 -29.55 15.42 -4.02
N LYS A 237 -28.23 15.55 -4.12
CA LYS A 237 -27.54 16.85 -4.08
C LYS A 237 -27.90 17.75 -5.24
N ARG A 238 -27.99 17.20 -6.46
CA ARG A 238 -28.42 17.92 -7.65
C ARG A 238 -29.86 18.39 -7.52
N LEU A 239 -30.77 17.50 -7.12
CA LEU A 239 -32.17 17.83 -6.88
C LEU A 239 -32.32 18.93 -5.83
N TYR A 240 -31.61 18.83 -4.72
CA TYR A 240 -31.61 19.86 -3.68
C TYR A 240 -31.14 21.22 -4.21
N LYS A 241 -30.06 21.26 -5.00
CA LYS A 241 -29.57 22.50 -5.62
C LYS A 241 -30.59 23.13 -6.57
N THR A 242 -31.33 22.31 -7.34
CA THR A 242 -32.40 22.78 -8.22
C THR A 242 -33.53 23.43 -7.40
N GLU A 243 -33.98 22.78 -6.33
CA GLU A 243 -35.09 23.26 -5.51
C GLU A 243 -34.73 24.45 -4.59
N ALA A 244 -33.48 24.52 -4.14
CA ALA A 244 -33.02 25.56 -3.21
C ALA A 244 -32.53 26.84 -3.91
N GLY A 245 -32.33 26.80 -5.22
CA GLY A 245 -31.73 27.90 -5.98
C GLY A 245 -30.21 28.06 -5.76
N PHE A 246 -29.55 28.77 -6.69
CA PHE A 246 -28.10 28.89 -6.76
C PHE A 246 -27.43 29.49 -5.50
N PHE A 247 -28.15 30.32 -4.74
CA PHE A 247 -27.63 31.04 -3.57
C PHE A 247 -27.90 30.37 -2.21
N SER A 248 -28.45 29.15 -2.19
CA SER A 248 -28.73 28.47 -0.91
C SER A 248 -27.44 28.08 -0.18
N ARG A 249 -27.09 28.84 0.86
CA ARG A 249 -26.00 28.50 1.80
C ARG A 249 -26.24 27.17 2.51
N ASN A 250 -27.50 26.76 2.66
CA ASN A 250 -27.91 25.55 3.39
C ASN A 250 -27.58 24.25 2.63
N ALA A 251 -27.36 24.31 1.30
CA ALA A 251 -26.91 23.13 0.54
C ALA A 251 -25.54 22.63 1.00
N ARG A 252 -24.72 23.47 1.65
CA ARG A 252 -23.45 23.03 2.23
C ARG A 252 -23.63 22.17 3.47
N ASP A 253 -24.71 22.35 4.24
CA ASP A 253 -24.87 21.70 5.54
C ASP A 253 -25.37 20.25 5.42
N PHE A 254 -26.30 19.99 4.49
CA PHE A 254 -26.82 18.63 4.30
C PHE A 254 -25.79 17.66 3.74
N PHE A 255 -24.96 18.15 2.82
CA PHE A 255 -23.94 17.37 2.11
C PHE A 255 -22.53 17.62 2.66
N LYS A 256 -22.42 18.25 3.83
CA LYS A 256 -21.15 18.45 4.52
C LYS A 256 -20.54 17.10 4.86
N ASP A 257 -19.23 16.99 4.66
CA ASP A 257 -18.41 15.82 5.00
C ASP A 257 -18.71 14.58 4.14
N ASN A 258 -19.30 14.76 2.95
CA ASN A 258 -19.62 13.69 1.98
C ASN A 258 -20.38 12.51 2.61
N PRO A 259 -21.57 12.76 3.20
CA PRO A 259 -22.34 11.72 3.88
C PRO A 259 -22.86 10.68 2.88
N ASP A 260 -23.23 9.51 3.38
CA ASP A 260 -24.02 8.56 2.59
C ASP A 260 -25.44 9.10 2.28
N TYR A 261 -26.12 8.43 1.36
CA TYR A 261 -27.44 8.83 0.89
C TYR A 261 -28.47 8.90 2.03
N ASP A 262 -28.51 7.89 2.91
CA ASP A 262 -29.50 7.81 3.97
C ASP A 262 -29.29 8.90 5.03
N THR A 263 -28.05 9.18 5.38
CA THR A 263 -27.67 10.28 6.26
C THR A 263 -28.05 11.62 5.65
N ALA A 264 -27.73 11.86 4.38
CA ALA A 264 -28.12 13.09 3.68
C ALA A 264 -29.64 13.25 3.63
N LEU A 265 -30.36 12.17 3.28
CA LEU A 265 -31.82 12.16 3.20
C LEU A 265 -32.47 12.41 4.57
N ASN A 266 -31.94 11.83 5.64
CA ASN A 266 -32.41 12.07 7.00
C ASN A 266 -32.19 13.51 7.43
N ARG A 267 -31.04 14.12 7.11
CA ARG A 267 -30.81 15.56 7.37
C ARG A 267 -31.81 16.43 6.62
N ILE A 268 -32.14 16.10 5.37
CA ILE A 268 -33.17 16.78 4.57
C ILE A 268 -34.56 16.61 5.19
N ARG A 269 -34.94 15.40 5.62
CA ARG A 269 -36.21 15.12 6.33
C ARG A 269 -36.36 15.98 7.58
N GLN A 270 -35.33 16.02 8.42
CA GLN A 270 -35.34 16.84 9.63
C GLN A 270 -35.50 18.33 9.32
N GLN A 271 -34.88 18.82 8.24
CA GLN A 271 -35.08 20.19 7.80
C GLN A 271 -36.49 20.45 7.24
N ALA A 272 -37.07 19.49 6.51
CA ALA A 272 -38.43 19.62 5.98
C ALA A 272 -39.47 19.72 7.09
N ILE A 273 -39.28 19.03 8.23
CA ILE A 273 -40.12 19.18 9.42
C ILE A 273 -40.06 20.63 9.95
N LYS A 274 -38.86 21.22 9.99
CA LYS A 274 -38.64 22.59 10.48
C LYS A 274 -39.08 23.67 9.48
N ASN A 275 -39.07 23.38 8.18
CA ASN A 275 -39.52 24.27 7.12
C ASN A 275 -40.35 23.51 6.06
N PRO A 276 -41.64 23.27 6.32
CA PRO A 276 -42.52 22.42 5.49
C PRO A 276 -42.74 22.93 4.06
N ASN A 277 -42.51 24.23 3.80
CA ASN A 277 -42.67 24.84 2.47
C ASN A 277 -41.32 25.12 1.79
N GLY A 278 -40.21 24.77 2.45
CA GLY A 278 -38.86 25.00 1.95
C GLY A 278 -38.39 23.97 0.93
N ALA A 279 -37.19 24.20 0.38
CA ALA A 279 -36.57 23.33 -0.61
C ALA A 279 -36.49 21.86 -0.18
N SER A 280 -36.17 21.60 1.10
CA SER A 280 -36.12 20.24 1.65
C SER A 280 -37.44 19.48 1.50
N SER A 281 -38.59 20.15 1.65
CA SER A 281 -39.90 19.53 1.49
C SER A 281 -40.22 19.23 0.03
N LYS A 282 -39.91 20.17 -0.88
CA LYS A 282 -40.07 20.00 -2.34
C LYS A 282 -39.24 18.84 -2.90
N VAL A 283 -37.99 18.70 -2.42
CA VAL A 283 -37.12 17.57 -2.75
C VAL A 283 -37.76 16.25 -2.35
N LEU A 284 -38.32 16.14 -1.13
CA LEU A 284 -38.97 14.92 -0.66
C LEU A 284 -40.25 14.59 -1.44
N GLN A 285 -41.04 15.61 -1.80
CA GLN A 285 -42.20 15.43 -2.67
C GLN A 285 -41.80 14.90 -4.05
N THR A 286 -40.73 15.45 -4.63
CA THR A 286 -40.21 15.01 -5.93
C THR A 286 -39.74 13.56 -5.89
N ILE A 287 -39.01 13.16 -4.84
CA ILE A 287 -38.57 11.78 -4.65
C ILE A 287 -39.79 10.85 -4.55
N ARG A 288 -40.78 11.19 -3.71
CA ARG A 288 -42.00 10.41 -3.53
C ARG A 288 -42.77 10.22 -4.84
N ASN A 289 -42.91 11.28 -5.64
CA ASN A 289 -43.60 11.23 -6.92
C ASN A 289 -42.86 10.40 -7.98
N THR A 290 -41.53 10.34 -7.89
CA THR A 290 -40.69 9.54 -8.79
C THR A 290 -40.75 8.05 -8.42
N THR A 291 -40.76 7.71 -7.12
CA THR A 291 -40.87 6.33 -6.64
C THR A 291 -42.25 5.69 -6.90
N ILE A 292 -43.31 6.48 -7.02
CA ILE A 292 -44.67 5.98 -7.34
C ILE A 292 -44.84 5.64 -8.83
N ARG A 293 -43.93 6.13 -9.69
CA ARG A 293 -44.05 6.02 -11.16
C ARG A 293 -43.09 5.02 -11.82
N GLY A 294 -42.21 4.39 -11.06
CA GLY A 294 -41.26 3.37 -11.53
C GLY A 294 -41.49 2.05 -10.82
#